data_AF-A0A6H1ZHK5-F1
#
_entry.id   AF-A0A6H1ZHK5-F1
#
_cell.length_a   1.000
_cell.length_b   1.000
_cell.length_c   1.000
_cell.angle_alpha   90.00
_cell.angle_beta   90.00
_cell.angle_gamma   90.00
#
_symmetry.space_group_name_H-M   'P 1'
#
loop_
_entity.id
_entity.type
_entity.pdbx_description
1 polymer ?
#
loop_
_entity_poly.entity_id
_entity_poly.type
_entity_poly.pdbx_seq_one_letter_code
_entity_poly.pdbx_strand_id
1 'polypeptide(L)'
;MRILPSTISETEFLEGIKQVKRPKLKLAFMLGFYECMRVGEIVNLKPENVSMDTGFIHIKKGKGSKDRDIPIMQPVKHGLRHLPIGLGVRSLEKWVKRYWPNIHFHSLRHSGATFYLNNKSIDIRYIQLLLGHSQLSTTQIYTHVNPQNLKDKFEGVW
;
A
#
# COMPACT_ATOMS: atom_id res chain seq x y z
N MET A 1 -14.77 16.04 -14.27
CA MET A 1 -13.88 14.88 -14.51
C MET A 1 -13.03 14.69 -13.25
N ARG A 2 -13.29 13.69 -12.41
CA ARG A 2 -12.48 13.45 -11.20
C ARG A 2 -11.14 12.90 -11.66
N ILE A 3 -10.05 13.65 -11.43
CA ILE A 3 -8.68 13.18 -11.72
C ILE A 3 -8.48 11.92 -10.86
N LEU A 4 -8.41 10.75 -11.50
CA LEU A 4 -8.00 9.55 -10.79
C LEU A 4 -6.56 9.78 -10.29
N PRO A 5 -6.25 9.46 -9.02
CA PRO A 5 -4.89 9.59 -8.52
C PRO A 5 -3.96 8.80 -9.43
N SER A 6 -2.76 9.31 -9.71
CA SER A 6 -1.80 8.57 -10.52
C SER A 6 -1.48 7.23 -9.85
N THR A 7 -1.72 6.12 -10.55
CA THR A 7 -1.44 4.76 -10.08
C THR A 7 -0.43 4.08 -10.99
N ILE A 8 0.27 3.08 -10.47
CA ILE A 8 1.13 2.17 -11.24
C ILE A 8 0.62 0.74 -11.07
N SER A 9 0.77 -0.07 -12.12
CA SER A 9 0.49 -1.50 -12.04
C SER A 9 1.53 -2.23 -11.17
N GLU A 10 1.20 -3.43 -10.68
CA GLU A 10 2.17 -4.27 -9.96
C GLU A 10 3.38 -4.60 -10.84
N THR A 11 3.17 -4.86 -12.13
CA THR A 11 4.25 -5.16 -13.08
C THR A 11 5.25 -4.00 -13.18
N GLU A 12 4.77 -2.78 -13.44
CA GLU A 12 5.61 -1.57 -13.50
C GLU A 12 6.30 -1.29 -12.16
N PHE A 13 5.60 -1.56 -11.05
CA PHE A 13 6.17 -1.43 -9.71
C PHE A 13 7.34 -2.41 -9.51
N LEU A 14 7.15 -3.69 -9.84
CA LEU A 14 8.19 -4.72 -9.71
C LEU A 14 9.39 -4.43 -10.62
N GLU A 15 9.17 -3.94 -11.84
CA GLU A 15 10.24 -3.51 -12.76
C GLU A 15 11.07 -2.37 -12.19
N GLY A 16 10.43 -1.35 -11.62
CA GLY A 16 11.13 -0.27 -10.93
C GLY A 16 11.88 -0.77 -9.69
N ILE A 17 11.27 -1.66 -8.90
CA ILE A 17 11.89 -2.25 -7.70
C ILE A 17 13.16 -3.05 -8.02
N LYS A 18 13.24 -3.73 -9.17
CA LYS A 18 14.47 -4.41 -9.63
C LYS A 18 15.65 -3.44 -9.73
N GLN A 19 15.41 -2.19 -10.10
CA GLN A 19 16.44 -1.15 -10.24
C GLN A 19 16.85 -0.50 -8.90
N VAL A 20 16.06 -0.68 -7.84
CA VAL A 20 16.35 -0.11 -6.52
C VAL A 20 17.45 -0.93 -5.82
N LYS A 21 18.68 -0.41 -5.81
CA LYS A 21 19.83 -1.05 -5.14
C LYS A 21 19.84 -0.87 -3.61
N ARG A 22 19.19 0.17 -3.09
CA ARG A 22 19.21 0.53 -1.65
C ARG A 22 18.15 -0.27 -0.88
N PRO A 23 18.51 -1.18 0.05
CA PRO A 23 17.54 -2.08 0.68
C PRO A 23 16.46 -1.37 1.50
N LYS A 24 16.83 -0.33 2.27
CA LYS A 24 15.87 0.49 3.03
C LYS A 24 14.87 1.23 2.13
N LEU A 25 15.32 1.68 0.96
CA LEU A 25 14.45 2.37 0.01
C LEU A 25 13.49 1.39 -0.66
N LYS A 26 14.00 0.21 -1.04
CA LYS A 26 13.19 -0.90 -1.56
C LYS A 26 12.10 -1.27 -0.57
N LEU A 27 12.46 -1.49 0.70
CA LEU A 27 11.50 -1.75 1.78
C LEU A 27 10.46 -0.63 1.89
N ALA A 28 10.88 0.64 1.91
CA ALA A 28 9.94 1.76 2.03
C ALA A 28 8.89 1.75 0.90
N PHE A 29 9.31 1.54 -0.34
CA PHE A 29 8.39 1.45 -1.47
C PHE A 29 7.46 0.24 -1.37
N MET A 30 7.98 -0.92 -0.96
CA MET A 30 7.17 -2.13 -0.77
C MET A 30 6.15 -1.98 0.36
N LEU A 31 6.49 -1.31 1.47
CA LEU A 31 5.54 -0.96 2.53
C LEU A 31 4.46 0.02 2.03
N GLY A 32 4.81 0.94 1.13
CA GLY A 32 3.84 1.82 0.49
C GLY A 32 2.85 1.07 -0.40
N PHE A 33 3.34 0.14 -1.21
CA PHE A 33 2.54 -0.60 -2.18
C PHE A 33 1.78 -1.77 -1.56
N TYR A 34 2.48 -2.74 -0.95
CA TYR A 34 1.86 -3.97 -0.45
C TYR A 34 1.16 -3.77 0.90
N GLU A 35 1.75 -3.02 1.82
CA GLU A 35 1.14 -2.78 3.14
C GLU A 35 0.20 -1.57 3.15
N CYS A 36 0.07 -0.88 2.02
CA CYS A 36 -0.77 0.31 1.85
C CYS A 36 -0.53 1.38 2.94
N MET A 37 0.69 1.47 3.49
CA MET A 37 0.99 2.34 4.62
C MET A 37 1.11 3.81 4.18
N ARG A 38 0.76 4.73 5.09
CA ARG A 38 1.04 6.17 4.88
C ARG A 38 2.54 6.40 4.98
N VAL A 39 3.08 7.36 4.20
CA VAL A 39 4.51 7.71 4.29
C VAL A 39 4.93 8.08 5.71
N GLY A 40 4.06 8.79 6.45
CA GLY A 40 4.29 9.13 7.86
C GLY A 40 4.27 7.94 8.82
N GLU A 41 3.63 6.82 8.47
CA GLU A 41 3.70 5.57 9.23
C GLU A 41 5.03 4.88 8.94
N ILE A 42 5.40 4.77 7.66
CA ILE A 42 6.63 4.09 7.19
C ILE A 42 7.89 4.73 7.78
N VAL A 43 8.01 6.06 7.76
CA VAL A 43 9.21 6.74 8.29
C VAL A 43 9.34 6.61 9.81
N ASN A 44 8.25 6.29 10.51
CA ASN A 44 8.22 6.10 11.96
C ASN A 44 8.13 4.63 12.36
N LEU A 45 8.12 3.70 11.40
CA LEU A 45 8.00 2.27 11.69
C LEU A 45 9.31 1.75 12.27
N LYS A 46 9.21 1.10 13.42
CA LYS A 46 10.33 0.50 14.15
C LYS A 46 10.23 -1.03 14.14
N PRO A 47 11.36 -1.75 14.34
CA PRO A 47 11.34 -3.20 14.49
C PRO A 47 10.39 -3.70 15.59
N GLU A 48 10.27 -2.97 16.71
CA GLU A 48 9.36 -3.29 17.83
C GLU A 48 7.87 -3.27 17.46
N ASN A 49 7.50 -2.70 16.31
CA ASN A 49 6.14 -2.71 15.80
C ASN A 49 5.80 -3.98 15.01
N VAL A 50 6.79 -4.82 14.71
CA VAL A 50 6.62 -6.01 13.86
C VAL A 50 6.59 -7.26 14.73
N SER A 51 5.47 -7.97 14.71
CA SER A 51 5.33 -9.27 15.32
C SER A 51 5.39 -10.35 14.24
N MET A 52 6.55 -10.99 14.11
CA MET A 52 6.77 -12.03 13.11
C MET A 52 6.01 -13.32 13.42
N ASP A 53 5.77 -13.60 14.69
CA ASP A 53 5.06 -14.80 15.14
C ASP A 53 3.56 -14.72 14.84
N THR A 54 2.97 -13.54 15.06
CA THR A 54 1.55 -13.31 14.72
C THR A 54 1.36 -12.89 13.26
N GLY A 55 2.42 -12.49 12.57
CA GLY A 55 2.38 -12.06 11.17
C GLY A 55 1.81 -10.65 10.97
N PHE A 56 1.95 -9.76 11.96
CA PHE A 56 1.37 -8.41 11.91
C PHE A 56 2.39 -7.30 12.13
N ILE A 57 2.15 -6.16 11.48
CA ILE A 57 2.74 -4.85 11.78
C ILE A 57 1.71 -4.04 12.55
N HIS A 58 2.06 -3.62 13.76
CA HIS A 58 1.20 -2.87 14.65
C HIS A 58 1.42 -1.36 14.46
N ILE A 59 0.46 -0.67 13.86
CA ILE A 59 0.51 0.79 13.69
C ILE A 59 -0.17 1.45 14.88
N LYS A 60 0.63 2.08 15.75
CA LYS A 60 0.17 2.83 16.92
C LYS A 60 0.38 4.33 16.69
N LYS A 61 -0.68 5.16 16.63
CA LYS A 61 -0.55 6.64 16.65
C LYS A 61 -1.76 7.37 17.25
N GLY A 62 -1.47 8.25 18.23
CA GLY A 62 -2.42 9.16 18.88
C GLY A 62 -2.91 10.33 18.00
N LYS A 63 -4.15 10.76 18.31
CA LYS A 63 -5.05 11.79 17.73
C LYS A 63 -5.32 11.71 16.22
N GLY A 64 -6.43 11.05 15.89
CA GLY A 64 -7.12 11.12 14.59
C GLY A 64 -7.00 9.90 13.68
N SER A 65 -6.09 8.96 13.97
CA SER A 65 -6.02 7.66 13.30
C SER A 65 -6.23 6.56 14.33
N LYS A 66 -7.10 5.59 14.03
CA LYS A 66 -7.29 4.41 14.87
C LYS A 66 -6.06 3.51 14.74
N ASP A 67 -5.64 2.91 15.84
CA ASP A 67 -4.66 1.83 15.81
C ASP A 67 -5.17 0.73 14.87
N ARG A 68 -4.25 0.12 14.13
CA ARG A 68 -4.58 -1.01 13.26
C ARG A 68 -3.41 -1.95 13.10
N ASP A 69 -3.76 -3.20 12.87
CA ASP A 69 -2.82 -4.25 12.53
C ASP A 69 -2.85 -4.46 11.01
N ILE A 70 -1.66 -4.55 10.44
CA ILE A 70 -1.44 -4.76 9.01
C ILE A 70 -0.82 -6.15 8.85
N PRO A 71 -1.45 -7.09 8.12
CA PRO A 71 -0.87 -8.41 7.90
C PRO A 71 0.38 -8.31 7.03
N ILE A 72 1.48 -8.95 7.46
CA ILE A 72 2.76 -8.92 6.73
C ILE A 72 2.64 -9.70 5.42
N MET A 73 2.76 -9.00 4.31
CA MET A 73 2.72 -9.61 2.98
C MET A 73 4.04 -10.31 2.67
N GLN A 74 3.99 -11.48 2.01
CA GLN A 74 5.18 -12.28 1.69
C GLN A 74 6.30 -11.50 0.97
N PRO A 75 6.00 -10.62 -0.02
CA PRO A 75 7.05 -9.82 -0.67
C PRO A 75 7.81 -8.91 0.32
N VAL A 76 7.14 -8.43 1.37
CA VAL A 76 7.67 -7.46 2.34
C VAL A 76 8.47 -8.15 3.44
N LYS A 77 8.07 -9.37 3.83
CA LYS A 77 8.56 -10.11 5.00
C LYS A 77 10.08 -10.06 5.16
N HIS A 78 10.82 -10.43 4.13
CA HIS A 78 12.29 -10.44 4.18
C HIS A 78 12.87 -9.03 4.37
N GLY A 79 12.26 -8.03 3.74
CA GLY A 79 12.72 -6.65 3.78
C GLY A 79 12.68 -6.04 5.17
N LEU A 80 11.76 -6.47 6.05
CA LEU A 80 11.54 -5.89 7.40
C LEU A 80 12.79 -5.84 8.28
N ARG A 81 13.79 -6.70 8.04
CA ARG A 81 15.11 -6.64 8.70
C ARG A 81 15.85 -5.31 8.51
N HIS A 82 15.46 -4.51 7.53
CA HIS A 82 16.06 -3.21 7.21
C HIS A 82 15.43 -2.04 7.99
N LEU A 83 14.44 -2.30 8.85
CA LEU A 83 13.87 -1.28 9.74
C LEU A 83 14.88 -0.85 10.83
N PRO A 84 14.81 0.41 11.30
CA PRO A 84 13.99 1.49 10.77
C PRO A 84 14.52 2.03 9.43
N ILE A 85 13.62 2.61 8.62
CA ILE A 85 13.95 3.15 7.30
C ILE A 85 15.01 4.25 7.37
N GLY A 86 14.99 5.09 8.41
CA GLY A 86 15.98 6.15 8.64
C GLY A 86 16.01 7.23 7.53
N LEU A 87 14.93 7.39 6.78
CA LEU A 87 14.75 8.45 5.78
C LEU A 87 13.53 9.29 6.14
N GLY A 88 13.61 10.60 5.91
CA GLY A 88 12.49 11.50 6.10
C GLY A 88 11.48 11.44 4.94
N VAL A 89 10.28 11.98 5.18
CA VAL A 89 9.18 12.02 4.18
C VAL A 89 9.64 12.66 2.86
N ARG A 90 10.30 13.83 2.92
CA ARG A 90 10.78 14.54 1.73
C ARG A 90 11.80 13.73 0.94
N SER A 91 12.65 12.95 1.63
CA SER A 91 13.64 12.09 0.96
C SER A 91 12.94 10.95 0.21
N LEU A 92 11.99 10.28 0.85
CA LEU A 92 11.21 9.22 0.20
C LEU A 92 10.42 9.74 -0.99
N GLU A 93 9.84 10.93 -0.88
CA GLU A 93 9.14 11.61 -1.97
C GLU A 93 10.07 11.96 -3.15
N LYS A 94 11.28 12.43 -2.87
CA LYS A 94 12.30 12.65 -3.91
C LYS A 94 12.70 11.35 -4.59
N TRP A 95 12.88 10.28 -3.81
CA TRP A 95 13.31 9.00 -4.34
C TRP A 95 12.23 8.31 -5.18
N VAL A 96 10.96 8.31 -4.77
CA VAL A 96 9.90 7.67 -5.56
C VAL A 96 9.78 8.31 -6.94
N LYS A 97 9.86 9.65 -7.02
CA LYS A 97 9.88 10.39 -8.30
C LYS A 97 11.06 10.08 -9.20
N ARG A 98 12.18 9.60 -8.63
CA ARG A 98 13.33 9.18 -9.43
C ARG A 98 13.07 7.88 -10.19
N TYR A 99 12.26 6.99 -9.65
CA TYR A 99 11.91 5.71 -10.28
C TYR A 99 10.61 5.81 -11.07
N TRP A 100 9.67 6.64 -10.63
CA TRP A 100 8.38 6.87 -11.26
C TRP A 100 8.06 8.37 -11.26
N PRO A 101 8.44 9.14 -12.30
CA PRO A 101 8.36 10.62 -12.31
C PRO A 101 7.00 11.24 -12.01
N ASN A 102 5.91 10.55 -12.37
CA ASN A 102 4.53 11.02 -12.19
C ASN A 102 3.86 10.48 -10.91
N ILE A 103 4.63 9.82 -10.03
CA ILE A 103 4.13 9.13 -8.85
C ILE A 103 4.64 9.81 -7.60
N HIS A 104 3.70 10.15 -6.72
CA HIS A 104 3.98 10.59 -5.37
C HIS A 104 4.07 9.39 -4.43
N PHE A 105 4.66 9.52 -3.24
CA PHE A 105 4.78 8.37 -2.35
C PHE A 105 3.40 7.80 -1.97
N HIS A 106 2.41 8.68 -1.77
CA HIS A 106 1.04 8.26 -1.47
C HIS A 106 0.35 7.51 -2.63
N SER A 107 0.78 7.76 -3.87
CA SER A 107 0.32 7.01 -5.06
C SER A 107 0.63 5.51 -4.97
N LEU A 108 1.69 5.11 -4.26
CA LEU A 108 2.00 3.69 -4.04
C LEU A 108 0.89 3.01 -3.22
N ARG A 109 0.39 3.68 -2.18
CA ARG A 109 -0.75 3.20 -1.37
C ARG A 109 -2.03 3.09 -2.20
N HIS A 110 -2.30 4.09 -3.04
CA HIS A 110 -3.43 4.04 -3.97
C HIS A 110 -3.30 2.86 -4.94
N SER A 111 -2.11 2.65 -5.49
CA SER A 111 -1.81 1.56 -6.43
C SER A 111 -2.01 0.19 -5.77
N GLY A 112 -1.53 0.02 -4.54
CA GLY A 112 -1.74 -1.18 -3.73
C GLY A 112 -3.22 -1.49 -3.48
N ALA A 113 -3.99 -0.48 -3.06
CA ALA A 113 -5.43 -0.64 -2.84
C ALA A 113 -6.17 -1.06 -4.12
N THR A 114 -5.85 -0.41 -5.25
CA THR A 114 -6.42 -0.77 -6.57
C THR A 114 -6.02 -2.19 -6.99
N PHE A 115 -4.76 -2.58 -6.78
CA PHE A 115 -4.27 -3.93 -7.06
C PHE A 115 -5.04 -4.99 -6.27
N TYR A 116 -5.25 -4.78 -4.98
CA TYR A 116 -6.00 -5.73 -4.16
C TYR A 116 -7.47 -5.83 -4.57
N LEU A 117 -8.09 -4.70 -4.91
CA LEU A 117 -9.49 -4.66 -5.30
C LEU A 117 -9.73 -5.31 -6.67
N ASN A 118 -8.93 -4.93 -7.68
CA ASN A 118 -9.20 -5.27 -9.07
C ASN A 118 -8.52 -6.56 -9.53
N ASN A 119 -7.34 -6.88 -8.98
CA ASN A 119 -6.51 -7.99 -9.45
C ASN A 119 -6.53 -9.18 -8.48
N LYS A 120 -6.81 -8.93 -7.19
CA LYS A 120 -6.93 -9.99 -6.17
C LYS A 120 -8.36 -10.20 -5.68
N SER A 121 -9.32 -9.44 -6.19
CA SER A 121 -10.74 -9.52 -5.84
C SER A 121 -11.01 -9.48 -4.33
N ILE A 122 -10.14 -8.80 -3.57
CA ILE A 122 -10.30 -8.66 -2.12
C ILE A 122 -11.50 -7.77 -1.84
N ASP A 123 -12.34 -8.18 -0.90
CA ASP A 123 -13.50 -7.40 -0.49
C ASP A 123 -13.08 -6.00 0.00
N ILE A 124 -13.82 -4.99 -0.46
CA ILE A 124 -13.58 -3.58 -0.18
C ILE A 124 -13.51 -3.28 1.33
N ARG A 125 -14.20 -4.06 2.17
CA ARG A 125 -14.17 -3.96 3.63
C ARG A 125 -12.82 -4.34 4.21
N TYR A 126 -12.17 -5.39 3.70
CA TYR A 126 -10.81 -5.75 4.14
C TYR A 126 -9.80 -4.69 3.70
N ILE A 127 -9.95 -4.14 2.50
CA ILE A 127 -9.12 -3.03 2.02
C ILE A 127 -9.33 -1.76 2.86
N GLN A 128 -10.57 -1.47 3.29
CA GLN A 128 -10.86 -0.37 4.22
C GLN A 128 -10.14 -0.53 5.56
N LEU A 129 -10.17 -1.74 6.14
CA LEU A 129 -9.48 -2.06 7.38
C LEU A 129 -7.96 -1.89 7.22
N LEU A 130 -7.39 -2.43 6.14
CA LEU A 130 -5.97 -2.31 5.79
C LEU A 130 -5.52 -0.83 5.67
N LEU A 131 -6.33 -0.02 4.99
CA LEU A 131 -6.06 1.41 4.83
C LEU A 131 -6.24 2.21 6.13
N GLY A 132 -7.02 1.71 7.10
CA GLY A 132 -7.35 2.46 8.31
C GLY A 132 -8.16 3.71 8.02
N HIS A 133 -9.16 3.59 7.15
CA HIS A 133 -10.10 4.66 6.83
C HIS A 133 -11.28 4.63 7.81
N SER A 134 -11.55 5.76 8.48
CA SER A 134 -12.69 5.88 9.42
C SER A 134 -14.03 6.12 8.72
N GLN A 135 -14.03 6.54 7.45
CA GLN A 135 -15.22 6.76 6.64
C GLN A 135 -15.15 6.01 5.31
N LEU A 136 -16.25 5.34 4.93
CA LEU A 136 -16.41 4.62 3.65
C LEU A 136 -16.19 5.52 2.42
N SER A 137 -16.50 6.82 2.53
CA SER A 137 -16.41 7.82 1.46
C SER A 137 -15.02 7.94 0.83
N THR A 138 -13.97 7.65 1.60
CA THR A 138 -12.57 7.69 1.13
C THR A 138 -12.12 6.43 0.38
N THR A 139 -12.93 5.37 0.39
CA THR A 139 -12.64 4.13 -0.35
C THR A 139 -13.55 3.95 -1.57
N GLN A 140 -14.66 4.70 -1.64
CA GLN A 140 -15.52 4.76 -2.82
C GLN A 140 -14.79 5.28 -4.08
N ILE A 141 -13.64 5.96 -3.93
CA ILE A 141 -12.80 6.34 -5.07
C ILE A 141 -12.20 5.13 -5.81
N TYR A 142 -12.17 3.95 -5.19
CA TYR A 142 -11.64 2.73 -5.81
C TYR A 142 -12.73 1.83 -6.38
N THR A 143 -14.00 2.04 -6.03
CA THR A 143 -15.12 1.17 -6.47
C THR A 143 -15.58 1.50 -7.89
N HIS A 144 -14.65 1.75 -8.82
CA HIS A 144 -14.98 1.75 -10.23
C HIS A 144 -15.32 0.32 -10.62
N VAL A 145 -16.61 -0.02 -10.58
CA VAL A 145 -17.12 -1.30 -11.06
C VAL A 145 -16.88 -1.34 -12.57
N ASN A 146 -15.89 -2.12 -12.99
CA ASN A 146 -15.71 -2.46 -14.40
C ASN A 146 -16.91 -3.32 -14.83
N PRO A 147 -17.69 -2.95 -15.87
CA PRO A 147 -18.81 -3.76 -16.36
C PRO A 147 -18.42 -5.20 -16.70
N GLN A 148 -17.18 -5.44 -17.12
CA GLN A 148 -16.66 -6.80 -17.37
C GLN A 148 -16.62 -7.63 -16.07
N ASN A 149 -16.09 -7.04 -14.98
CA ASN A 149 -16.06 -7.68 -13.66
C ASN A 149 -17.46 -7.93 -13.10
N LEU A 150 -18.46 -7.12 -13.50
CA LEU A 150 -19.85 -7.34 -13.11
C LEU A 150 -20.41 -8.58 -13.81
N LYS A 151 -20.18 -8.72 -15.12
CA LYS A 151 -20.61 -9.90 -15.88
C LYS A 151 -19.99 -11.18 -15.30
N ASP A 152 -18.66 -11.20 -15.14
CA ASP A 152 -17.93 -12.36 -14.65
C ASP A 152 -18.38 -12.80 -13.24
N LYS A 153 -18.75 -11.84 -12.37
CA LYS A 153 -19.27 -12.16 -11.02
C LYS A 153 -20.69 -12.71 -11.01
N PHE A 154 -21.50 -12.41 -12.02
CA PHE A 154 -22.89 -12.87 -12.13
C PHE A 154 -23.07 -14.06 -13.08
N GLU A 155 -22.06 -14.40 -13.90
CA GLU A 155 -22.10 -15.50 -14.87
C GLU A 155 -22.17 -16.90 -14.22
N GLY A 156 -21.96 -17.00 -12.90
CA GLY A 156 -22.13 -18.24 -12.12
C GLY A 156 -23.20 -18.18 -11.03
N VAL A 157 -24.08 -17.16 -11.06
CA VAL A 157 -25.16 -16.98 -10.07
C VAL A 157 -26.47 -17.61 -10.54
N TRP A 158 -26.52 -18.08 -11.79
CA TRP A 158 -27.68 -18.76 -12.40
C TRP A 158 -27.23 -20.03 -13.11
#